data_AF-A0A2S6CSW2-F1
#
_entry.id   AF-A0A2S6CSW2-F1
#
_cell.length_a   1.000
_cell.length_b   1.000
_cell.length_c   1.000
_cell.angle_alpha   90.00
_cell.angle_beta   90.00
_cell.angle_gamma   90.00
#
_symmetry.space_group_name_H-M   'P 1'
#
loop_
_entity.id
_entity.type
_entity.pdbx_description
1 polymer ?
#
loop_
_entity_poly.entity_id
_entity_poly.type
_entity_poly.pdbx_seq_one_letter_code
_entity_poly.pdbx_strand_id
1 'polypeptide(L)'
;MIDRSAELITRPLKDFGDLGQIPSLENQQKTLPIFDNHRVAKRFSTKRDRVIKVPDSQMLHKASNHLQAKGITRLLIDGQVYSLSLV
;
A
#
# COMPACT_ATOMS: atom_id res chain seq x y z
N MET A 1 8.27 18.52 -14.07
CA MET A 1 7.58 17.31 -14.57
C MET A 1 7.39 16.35 -13.41
N ILE A 2 6.17 15.94 -13.10
CA ILE A 2 5.91 14.83 -12.16
C ILE A 2 5.91 13.56 -13.01
N ASP A 3 6.88 12.69 -12.79
CA ASP A 3 6.96 11.43 -13.51
C ASP A 3 5.85 10.49 -13.03
N ARG A 4 4.74 10.42 -13.78
CA ARG A 4 3.58 9.57 -13.48
C ARG A 4 3.92 8.08 -13.48
N SER A 5 5.10 7.69 -13.97
CA SER A 5 5.57 6.30 -13.98
C SER A 5 6.04 5.79 -12.60
N ALA A 6 6.16 6.68 -11.59
CA ALA A 6 6.66 6.36 -10.24
C ALA A 6 5.57 6.38 -9.16
N GLU A 7 4.29 6.35 -9.53
CA GLU A 7 3.19 6.32 -8.57
C GLU A 7 2.91 4.89 -8.08
N LEU A 8 2.91 4.72 -6.76
CA LEU A 8 2.56 3.44 -6.14
C LEU A 8 1.04 3.26 -6.19
N ILE A 9 0.62 2.07 -6.60
CA ILE A 9 -0.81 1.73 -6.68
C ILE A 9 -1.35 1.54 -5.28
N THR A 10 -2.41 2.26 -4.96
CA THR A 10 -3.08 2.22 -3.66
C THR A 10 -4.58 2.18 -3.85
N ARG A 11 -5.31 1.74 -2.82
CA ARG A 11 -6.77 1.80 -2.77
C ARG A 11 -7.24 2.26 -1.39
N PRO A 12 -8.45 2.81 -1.25
CA PRO A 12 -9.11 2.97 0.04
C PRO A 12 -9.07 1.67 0.87
N LEU A 13 -8.91 1.77 2.19
CA LEU A 13 -8.85 0.60 3.08
C LEU A 13 -10.08 -0.31 2.95
N LYS A 14 -11.27 0.30 2.77
CA LYS A 14 -12.54 -0.44 2.57
C LYS A 14 -12.58 -1.32 1.32
N ASP A 15 -11.70 -1.09 0.34
CA ASP A 15 -11.68 -1.83 -0.92
C ASP A 15 -10.92 -3.17 -0.78
N PHE A 16 -10.30 -3.42 0.38
CA PHE A 16 -9.67 -4.68 0.70
C PHE A 16 -10.67 -5.55 1.48
N GLY A 17 -11.00 -6.70 0.90
CA GLY A 17 -11.86 -7.70 1.54
C GLY A 17 -11.18 -8.36 2.75
N ASP A 18 -11.97 -9.08 3.54
CA ASP A 18 -11.50 -9.96 4.62
C ASP A 18 -10.80 -9.27 5.82
N LEU A 19 -10.83 -7.93 5.91
CA LEU A 19 -10.26 -7.17 7.04
C LEU A 19 -11.18 -7.07 8.27
N GLY A 20 -12.37 -7.67 8.23
CA GLY A 20 -13.38 -7.54 9.28
C GLY A 20 -14.02 -6.14 9.31
N GLN A 21 -14.41 -5.68 10.50
CA GLN A 21 -15.00 -4.35 10.67
C GLN A 21 -13.91 -3.27 10.62
N ILE A 22 -13.95 -2.44 9.58
CA ILE A 22 -13.11 -1.26 9.45
C ILE A 22 -13.87 -0.06 10.03
N PRO A 23 -13.29 0.70 10.98
CA PRO A 23 -13.92 1.92 11.48
C PRO A 23 -14.22 2.91 10.35
N SER A 24 -15.36 3.58 10.43
CA SER A 24 -15.82 4.54 9.40
C SER A 24 -14.78 5.61 9.06
N LEU A 25 -14.01 6.01 10.06
CA LEU A 25 -12.94 7.01 9.95
C LEU A 25 -11.74 6.53 9.12
N GLU A 26 -11.51 5.22 9.03
CA GLU A 26 -10.36 4.62 8.37
C GLU A 26 -10.66 4.12 6.95
N ASN A 27 -11.94 3.96 6.61
CA ASN A 27 -12.40 3.42 5.32
C ASN A 27 -11.75 4.05 4.08
N GLN A 28 -11.49 5.36 4.12
CA GLN A 28 -10.97 6.13 2.98
C GLN A 28 -9.44 6.25 2.98
N GLN A 29 -8.75 5.72 3.99
CA GLN A 29 -7.31 5.86 4.10
C GLN A 29 -6.61 5.14 2.95
N LYS A 30 -5.69 5.86 2.30
CA LYS A 30 -4.95 5.39 1.13
C LYS A 30 -3.97 4.31 1.57
N THR A 31 -4.26 3.08 1.15
CA THR A 31 -3.60 1.87 1.62
C THR A 31 -2.74 1.28 0.50
N LEU A 32 -1.48 1.01 0.81
CA LEU A 32 -0.53 0.33 -0.07
C LEU A 32 -0.50 -1.17 0.26
N PRO A 33 -0.96 -2.05 -0.64
CA PRO A 33 -0.85 -3.48 -0.42
C PRO A 33 0.54 -4.01 -0.76
N ILE A 34 1.04 -4.91 0.08
CA ILE A 34 2.31 -5.59 -0.08
C ILE A 34 2.03 -7.09 -0.07
N PHE A 35 2.41 -7.74 -1.16
CA PHE A 35 2.13 -9.14 -1.38
C PHE A 35 3.41 -9.96 -1.23
N ASP A 36 3.32 -11.07 -0.50
CA ASP A 36 4.34 -12.12 -0.44
C ASP A 36 4.48 -12.88 -1.77
N ASN A 37 3.41 -12.89 -2.58
CA ASN A 37 3.33 -13.61 -3.83
C ASN A 37 3.24 -12.67 -5.04
N HIS A 38 4.25 -12.76 -5.92
CA HIS A 38 4.31 -11.99 -7.16
C HIS A 38 3.09 -12.18 -8.08
N ARG A 39 2.50 -13.39 -8.11
CA ARG A 39 1.30 -13.65 -8.92
C ARG A 39 0.10 -12.87 -8.42
N VAL A 40 -0.06 -12.75 -7.10
CA VAL A 40 -1.14 -11.97 -6.48
C VAL A 40 -0.95 -10.49 -6.76
N ALA A 41 0.28 -9.97 -6.58
CA ALA A 41 0.61 -8.59 -6.95
C ALA A 41 0.28 -8.28 -8.42
N LYS A 42 0.66 -9.18 -9.35
CA LYS A 42 0.35 -9.02 -10.77
C LYS A 42 -1.15 -9.02 -11.08
N ARG A 43 -1.97 -9.77 -10.34
CA ARG A 43 -3.44 -9.75 -10.49
C ARG A 43 -4.05 -8.43 -9.98
N PHE A 44 -3.41 -7.79 -9.00
CA PHE A 44 -3.83 -6.49 -8.49
C PHE A 44 -3.41 -5.33 -9.42
N SER A 45 -2.34 -5.52 -10.18
CA SER A 45 -1.80 -4.60 -11.17
C SER A 45 -2.55 -4.62 -12.51
N THR A 46 -2.45 -3.52 -13.27
CA THR A 46 -2.84 -3.43 -14.69
C THR A 46 -1.66 -3.73 -15.62
N LYS A 47 -1.91 -3.77 -16.94
CA LYS A 47 -0.86 -4.01 -17.96
C LYS A 47 0.26 -2.96 -17.97
N ARG A 48 0.00 -1.74 -17.48
CA ARG A 48 0.99 -0.65 -17.45
C ARG A 48 1.84 -0.65 -16.19
N ASP A 49 1.42 -1.41 -15.18
CA ASP A 49 2.02 -1.38 -13.87
C ASP A 49 3.20 -2.34 -13.74
N ARG A 50 4.20 -1.90 -12.97
CA ARG A 50 5.37 -2.70 -12.64
C ARG A 50 5.26 -3.22 -11.22
N VAL A 51 5.44 -4.53 -11.05
CA VAL A 51 5.55 -5.14 -9.73
C VAL A 51 7.02 -5.10 -9.32
N ILE A 52 7.30 -4.43 -8.20
CA ILE A 52 8.64 -4.25 -7.66
C ILE A 52 8.77 -5.15 -6.44
N LYS A 53 9.87 -5.92 -6.37
CA LYS A 53 10.20 -6.68 -5.17
C LYS A 53 10.78 -5.73 -4.13
N VAL A 54 10.22 -5.77 -2.93
CA VAL A 54 10.78 -5.08 -1.76
C VAL A 54 11.81 -6.03 -1.13
N PRO A 55 13.06 -5.61 -0.89
CA PRO A 55 14.10 -6.48 -0.36
C PRO A 55 13.85 -6.90 1.09
N ASP A 56 13.35 -6.00 1.93
CA ASP A 56 12.99 -6.24 3.33
C ASP A 56 11.98 -5.19 3.83
N SER A 57 11.42 -5.43 5.02
CA SER A 57 10.50 -4.48 5.67
C SER A 57 11.18 -3.15 6.05
N GLN A 58 12.50 -3.13 6.27
CA GLN A 58 13.23 -1.90 6.61
C GLN A 58 13.16 -0.87 5.48
N MET A 59 13.10 -1.31 4.22
CA MET A 59 12.90 -0.41 3.09
C MET A 59 11.62 0.42 3.23
N LEU A 60 10.53 -0.17 3.72
CA LEU A 60 9.25 0.53 3.92
C LEU A 60 9.33 1.55 5.04
N HIS A 61 10.06 1.22 6.13
CA HIS A 61 10.34 2.17 7.20
C HIS A 61 11.14 3.37 6.69
N LYS A 62 12.18 3.15 5.87
CA LYS A 62 12.96 4.22 5.25
C LYS A 62 12.13 5.07 4.29
N ALA A 63 11.22 4.44 3.56
CA ALA A 63 10.32 5.12 2.63
C ALA A 63 9.11 5.79 3.30
N SER A 64 8.87 5.56 4.59
CA SER A 64 7.64 5.96 5.30
C SER A 64 7.31 7.45 5.12
N ASN A 65 8.28 8.34 5.28
CA ASN A 65 8.09 9.79 5.07
C ASN A 65 7.67 10.12 3.64
N HIS A 66 8.25 9.45 2.65
CA HIS A 66 7.90 9.64 1.24
C HIS A 66 6.52 9.06 0.91
N LEU A 67 6.16 7.92 1.52
CA LEU A 67 4.82 7.32 1.39
C LEU A 67 3.75 8.26 1.98
N GLN A 68 3.99 8.78 3.19
CA GLN A 68 3.10 9.73 3.85
C GLN A 68 2.95 11.03 3.06
N ALA A 69 4.05 11.57 2.50
CA ALA A 69 4.01 12.75 1.62
C ALA A 69 3.14 12.52 0.36
N LYS A 70 2.98 11.26 -0.09
CA LYS A 70 2.06 10.86 -1.17
C LYS A 70 0.63 10.53 -0.69
N GLY A 71 0.34 10.81 0.59
CA GLY A 71 -0.93 10.54 1.27
C GLY A 71 -1.15 9.08 1.65
N ILE A 72 -0.14 8.21 1.52
CA ILE A 72 -0.23 6.79 1.86
C ILE A 72 -0.03 6.65 3.37
N THR A 73 -1.07 6.23 4.09
CA THR A 73 -1.09 6.20 5.56
C THR A 73 -1.27 4.81 6.15
N ARG A 74 -1.55 3.82 5.29
CA ARG A 74 -1.77 2.42 5.68
C ARG A 74 -0.99 1.47 4.77
N LEU A 75 -0.44 0.42 5.37
CA LEU A 75 0.11 -0.74 4.65
C LEU A 75 -0.78 -1.95 4.92
N LEU A 76 -1.06 -2.73 3.89
CA LEU A 76 -1.71 -4.04 4.04
C LEU A 76 -0.70 -5.14 3.72
N ILE A 77 -0.39 -5.98 4.70
CA ILE A 77 0.61 -7.04 4.61
C ILE A 77 0.04 -8.29 5.27
N ASP A 78 -0.05 -9.41 4.55
CA ASP A 78 -0.54 -10.69 5.10
C ASP A 78 -1.91 -10.58 5.82
N GLY A 79 -2.83 -9.80 5.23
CA GLY A 79 -4.15 -9.54 5.81
C GLY A 79 -4.15 -8.58 7.00
N GLN A 80 -3.00 -8.12 7.46
CA GLN A 80 -2.86 -7.19 8.58
C GLN A 80 -2.65 -5.75 8.10
N VAL A 81 -3.27 -4.82 8.81
CA VAL A 81 -3.22 -3.39 8.50
C VAL A 81 -2.26 -2.67 9.45
N TYR A 82 -1.27 -1.99 8.90
CA TYR A 82 -0.29 -1.21 9.66
C TYR A 82 -0.45 0.27 9.38
N SER A 83 -0.38 1.10 10.42
CA SER A 83 -0.33 2.56 10.28
C SER A 83 1.09 3.03 9.97
N LEU A 84 1.22 3.98 9.03
CA LEU A 84 2.47 4.69 8.77
C LEU A 84 2.62 5.98 9.59
N SER A 85 1.69 6.28 10.50
CA SER A 85 1.80 7.46 11.38
C SER A 85 2.98 7.31 12.33
N LEU A 86 3.89 8.30 12.32
CA LEU A 86 4.84 8.50 13.40
C LEU A 86 4.05 8.79 14.68
N VAL A 87 4.31 7.99 15.73
CA VAL A 87 4.02 8.37 17.12
C VAL A 87 5.15 9.25 17.60
#